data_AF-A0A2K8SX14-F1
#
_entry.id   AF-A0A2K8SX14-F1
#
_cell.length_a   1.000
_cell.length_b   1.000
_cell.length_c   1.000
_cell.angle_alpha   90.00
_cell.angle_beta   90.00
_cell.angle_gamma   90.00
#
_symmetry.space_group_name_H-M   'P 1'
#
loop_
_entity.id
_entity.type
_entity.pdbx_description
1 polymer ?
#
loop_
_entity_poly.entity_id
_entity_poly.type
_entity_poly.pdbx_seq_one_letter_code
_entity_poly.pdbx_strand_id
1 'polypeptide(L)'
;MTSTTNYTYDANGKLIAQSIDSNSDGITDSVITYSYNLTFSGFYSSGDDIPDFYVRTFTYYANGYLNKESNSSDYNGDGIADRFETSTYDAKGQLISSRVDSNGDGIAEYGQIYIYDANGTKTYESPNNKDNRTVLTEIYGRTSASYDFNNDGAIDAVGIYSYDFSGNLKSQEIDNNNDGIIDELTAYSYDANGKLTAQVVDKNNDGIANEITTYNYNPDGKLTSADIDHNHDGIIDAVASYLYDANDQLISTTTNDANVPNKTLNGGNCVDKLFGRVANDKISGKNGNDQLFGLAGNDKLVGGNGNDILNGGAGNDILTGGNGADKFVFNSLSDSLLSGFDRITDLNIGEDKIDGLNALSAANLVQLGTVASLNIVDIQQVLTTTAFVTEAAATFTFGTGNNRRTFLALNDNTNGFSALTDGVIEISGYKGNLTNLAIV
;
A
#
# COMPACT_ATOMS: atom_id res chain seq x y z
N MET A 1 49.62 11.27 43.38
CA MET A 1 48.55 12.28 43.27
C MET A 1 47.33 11.66 43.92
N THR A 2 46.84 12.27 44.99
CA THR A 2 45.66 11.80 45.72
C THR A 2 44.43 12.32 44.99
N SER A 3 43.42 11.48 44.73
CA SER A 3 42.13 11.97 44.26
C SER A 3 41.35 12.58 45.43
N THR A 4 40.63 13.67 45.19
CA THR A 4 39.77 14.34 46.18
C THR A 4 38.30 14.13 45.78
N THR A 5 37.50 13.56 46.68
CA THR A 5 36.05 13.32 46.46
C THR A 5 35.25 14.08 47.50
N ASN A 6 34.30 14.91 47.05
CA ASN A 6 33.34 15.59 47.92
C ASN A 6 31.95 14.94 47.80
N TYR A 7 31.30 14.75 48.94
CA TYR A 7 29.97 14.15 49.05
C TYR A 7 28.95 15.22 49.45
N THR A 8 27.84 15.29 48.72
CA THR A 8 26.72 16.20 49.00
C THR A 8 25.51 15.41 49.45
N TYR A 9 24.98 15.73 50.62
CA TYR A 9 23.82 15.07 51.22
C TYR A 9 22.62 16.02 51.25
N ASP A 10 21.40 15.48 51.12
CA ASP A 10 20.17 16.23 51.34
C ASP A 10 19.91 16.51 52.84
N ALA A 11 18.84 17.23 53.13
CA ALA A 11 18.44 17.58 54.51
C ALA A 11 18.14 16.35 55.41
N ASN A 12 17.91 15.17 54.81
CA ASN A 12 17.63 13.93 55.52
C ASN A 12 18.88 13.03 55.64
N GLY A 13 20.06 13.51 55.21
CA GLY A 13 21.32 12.77 55.25
C GLY A 13 21.48 11.75 54.12
N LYS A 14 20.65 11.82 53.06
CA LYS A 14 20.75 10.95 51.89
C LYS A 14 21.75 11.53 50.90
N LEU A 15 22.64 10.71 50.37
CA LEU A 15 23.64 11.15 49.41
C LEU A 15 22.97 11.54 48.08
N ILE A 16 23.07 12.79 47.66
CA ILE A 16 22.44 13.29 46.42
C ILE A 16 23.44 13.61 45.32
N ALA A 17 24.70 13.86 45.67
CA ALA A 17 25.76 14.00 44.66
C ALA A 17 27.15 13.66 45.21
N GLN A 18 28.04 13.24 44.31
CA GLN A 18 29.48 13.12 44.54
C GLN A 18 30.22 13.88 43.44
N SER A 19 31.22 14.67 43.80
CA SER A 19 32.12 15.34 42.85
C SER A 19 33.54 14.81 43.05
N ILE A 20 34.18 14.36 41.97
CA ILE A 20 35.51 13.77 41.99
C ILE A 20 36.48 14.66 41.22
N ASP A 21 37.57 15.04 41.88
CA ASP A 21 38.77 15.63 41.30
C ASP A 21 39.88 14.56 41.37
N SER A 22 40.20 13.97 40.22
CA SER A 22 41.07 12.81 40.10
C SER A 22 42.56 13.18 40.17
N ASN A 23 42.90 14.41 39.80
CA ASN A 23 44.27 14.90 39.73
C ASN A 23 44.60 15.92 40.86
N SER A 24 43.61 16.32 41.66
CA SER A 24 43.67 17.35 42.70
C SER A 24 44.14 18.72 42.20
N ASP A 25 43.72 19.12 41.01
CA ASP A 25 44.01 20.44 40.43
C ASP A 25 42.99 21.52 40.82
N GLY A 26 41.93 21.15 41.55
CA GLY A 26 40.86 22.04 42.00
C GLY A 26 39.69 22.15 41.01
N ILE A 27 39.73 21.43 39.89
CA ILE A 27 38.64 21.32 38.91
C ILE A 27 37.96 19.97 39.09
N THR A 28 36.62 19.96 39.11
CA THR A 28 35.86 18.71 39.19
C THR A 28 35.88 17.99 37.84
N ASP A 29 36.41 16.77 37.81
CA ASP A 29 36.48 15.93 36.61
C ASP A 29 35.15 15.23 36.30
N SER A 30 34.44 14.80 37.35
CA SER A 30 33.17 14.09 37.21
C SER A 30 32.23 14.35 38.39
N VAL A 31 30.93 14.36 38.08
CA VAL A 31 29.85 14.47 39.06
C VAL A 31 28.91 13.29 38.90
N ILE A 32 28.62 12.61 40.00
CA ILE A 32 27.59 11.57 40.08
C ILE A 32 26.42 12.14 40.88
N THR A 33 25.22 12.22 40.31
CA THR A 33 24.01 12.63 41.04
C THR A 33 23.08 11.44 41.25
N TYR A 34 22.45 11.40 42.42
CA TYR A 34 21.54 10.35 42.84
C TYR A 34 20.13 10.92 42.94
N SER A 35 19.18 10.29 42.25
CA SER A 35 17.75 10.57 42.40
C SER A 35 17.05 9.33 42.91
N TYR A 36 16.31 9.51 44.00
CA TYR A 36 15.53 8.44 44.62
C TYR A 36 14.08 8.85 44.64
N ASN A 37 13.20 8.03 44.07
CA ASN A 37 11.78 8.28 44.08
C ASN A 37 11.08 7.17 44.89
N LEU A 38 10.39 7.55 45.97
CA LEU A 38 9.60 6.63 46.81
C LEU A 38 8.11 6.63 46.43
N THR A 39 7.76 7.24 45.30
CA THR A 39 6.36 7.37 44.89
C THR A 39 6.19 7.02 43.42
N PHE A 40 5.96 5.73 43.14
CA PHE A 40 5.15 5.34 42.01
C PHE A 40 3.71 5.09 42.51
N SER A 41 2.84 6.08 42.36
CA SER A 41 1.40 5.89 42.50
C SER A 41 0.85 5.36 41.17
N GLY A 42 1.13 4.10 40.86
CA GLY A 42 0.67 3.46 39.62
C GLY A 42 0.69 1.95 39.76
N PHE A 43 -0.45 1.38 40.16
CA PHE A 43 -0.77 -0.05 40.17
C PHE A 43 0.32 -0.98 40.71
N TYR A 44 0.20 -1.31 42.01
CA TYR A 44 0.72 -2.55 42.59
C TYR A 44 0.39 -3.74 41.68
N SER A 45 1.35 -4.25 40.91
CA SER A 45 1.12 -5.43 40.06
C SER A 45 1.47 -6.76 40.74
N SER A 46 1.99 -6.75 41.96
CA SER A 46 2.37 -7.97 42.71
C SER A 46 1.53 -8.23 43.97
N GLY A 47 0.80 -7.23 44.49
CA GLY A 47 -0.09 -7.45 45.66
C GLY A 47 0.63 -7.78 46.96
N ASP A 48 1.95 -7.58 47.03
CA ASP A 48 2.73 -7.54 48.25
C ASP A 48 2.83 -6.08 48.72
N ASP A 49 2.55 -5.83 50.00
CA ASP A 49 2.59 -4.48 50.61
C ASP A 49 4.05 -3.95 50.78
N ILE A 50 4.96 -4.30 49.87
CA ILE A 50 6.38 -3.96 49.92
C ILE A 50 6.66 -2.82 48.93
N PRO A 51 7.37 -1.74 49.31
CA PRO A 51 7.63 -0.63 48.39
C PRO A 51 8.64 -1.01 47.31
N ASP A 52 8.23 -0.94 46.04
CA ASP A 52 9.15 -0.97 44.90
C ASP A 52 10.19 0.14 45.02
N PHE A 53 11.47 -0.21 44.88
CA PHE A 53 12.57 0.75 44.99
C PHE A 53 13.19 1.03 43.63
N TYR A 54 13.23 2.32 43.25
CA TYR A 54 13.81 2.77 42.00
C TYR A 54 14.94 3.78 42.24
N VAL A 55 16.14 3.43 41.78
CA VAL A 55 17.30 4.30 41.85
C VAL A 55 17.72 4.69 40.45
N ARG A 56 17.89 6.01 40.24
CA ARG A 56 18.60 6.53 39.07
C ARG A 56 19.89 7.18 39.49
N THR A 57 20.93 6.82 38.78
CA THR A 57 22.25 7.45 38.90
C THR A 57 22.64 8.06 37.57
N PHE A 58 23.15 9.28 37.63
CA PHE A 58 23.64 10.01 36.47
C PHE A 58 25.07 10.41 36.72
N THR A 59 25.95 10.13 35.78
CA THR A 59 27.32 10.64 35.75
C THR A 59 27.44 11.63 34.60
N TYR A 60 28.12 12.75 34.82
CA TYR A 60 28.33 13.79 33.82
C TYR A 60 29.82 13.98 33.53
N TYR A 61 30.14 14.34 32.28
CA TYR A 61 31.45 14.87 31.90
C TYR A 61 31.65 16.27 32.47
N ALA A 62 32.91 16.71 32.60
CA ALA A 62 33.25 18.06 33.05
C ALA A 62 32.66 19.19 32.18
N ASN A 63 32.32 18.91 30.92
CA ASN A 63 31.66 19.84 30.02
C ASN A 63 30.12 19.91 30.18
N GLY A 64 29.57 19.18 31.16
CA GLY A 64 28.15 19.18 31.51
C GLY A 64 27.28 18.20 30.74
N TYR A 65 27.81 17.51 29.72
CA TYR A 65 27.06 16.46 29.02
C TYR A 65 26.95 15.20 29.88
N LEU A 66 25.81 14.53 29.77
CA LEU A 66 25.58 13.24 30.40
C LEU A 66 26.61 12.23 29.87
N ASN A 67 27.22 11.46 30.77
CA ASN A 67 28.19 10.41 30.47
C ASN A 67 27.55 9.03 30.64
N LYS A 68 26.81 8.84 31.73
CA LYS A 68 26.18 7.56 32.04
C LYS A 68 24.88 7.79 32.80
N GLU A 69 23.85 7.05 32.44
CA GLU A 69 22.62 6.90 33.21
C GLU A 69 22.47 5.42 33.56
N SER A 70 22.23 5.11 34.83
CA SER A 70 21.89 3.76 35.27
C SER A 70 20.63 3.80 36.12
N ASN A 71 19.66 2.96 35.75
CA ASN A 71 18.38 2.79 36.41
C ASN A 71 18.33 1.38 37.01
N SER A 72 18.08 1.26 38.31
CA SER A 72 17.88 -0.03 38.97
C SER A 72 16.51 -0.08 39.61
N SER A 73 15.79 -1.18 39.39
CA SER A 73 14.46 -1.43 39.95
C SER A 73 14.52 -2.69 40.80
N ASP A 74 14.03 -2.59 42.04
CA ASP A 74 13.76 -3.71 42.94
C ASP A 74 12.23 -3.75 43.12
N TYR A 75 11.61 -4.78 42.56
CA TYR A 75 10.16 -4.97 42.53
C TYR A 75 9.64 -5.81 43.71
N ASN A 76 10.54 -6.39 44.50
CA ASN A 76 10.18 -7.28 45.61
C ASN A 76 10.61 -6.70 46.99
N GLY A 77 11.36 -5.61 46.97
CA GLY A 77 11.82 -4.83 48.11
C GLY A 77 12.79 -5.55 49.05
N ASP A 78 13.51 -6.57 48.57
CA ASP A 78 14.54 -7.28 49.32
C ASP A 78 15.89 -6.52 49.38
N GLY A 79 15.98 -5.39 48.67
CA GLY A 79 17.17 -4.55 48.59
C GLY A 79 18.16 -4.96 47.51
N ILE A 80 17.83 -5.96 46.69
CA ILE A 80 18.56 -6.39 45.50
C ILE A 80 17.72 -5.99 44.28
N ALA A 81 18.34 -5.32 43.31
CA ALA A 81 17.62 -4.91 42.11
C ALA A 81 17.40 -6.08 41.16
N ASP A 82 16.14 -6.31 40.79
CA ASP A 82 15.69 -7.31 39.82
C ASP A 82 15.98 -6.90 38.37
N ARG A 83 16.14 -5.60 38.11
CA ARG A 83 16.32 -5.06 36.76
C ARG A 83 17.26 -3.88 36.74
N PHE A 84 18.23 -3.90 35.83
CA PHE A 84 19.17 -2.82 35.57
C PHE A 84 19.10 -2.37 34.11
N GLU A 85 18.93 -1.06 33.90
CA GLU A 85 19.12 -0.43 32.60
C GLU A 85 20.33 0.51 32.69
N THR A 86 21.20 0.49 31.71
CA THR A 86 22.37 1.37 31.65
C THR A 86 22.55 1.95 30.26
N SER A 87 22.56 3.27 30.18
CA SER A 87 22.88 4.05 28.98
C SER A 87 24.18 4.80 29.17
N THR A 88 25.06 4.77 28.17
CA THR A 88 26.35 5.48 28.16
C THR A 88 26.41 6.40 26.96
N TYR A 89 27.00 7.56 27.15
CA TYR A 89 27.04 8.67 26.20
C TYR A 89 28.49 9.14 26.01
N ASP A 90 28.78 9.75 24.87
CA ASP A 90 30.09 10.35 24.60
C ASP A 90 30.20 11.79 25.13
N ALA A 91 31.38 12.39 25.01
CA ALA A 91 31.65 13.76 25.48
C ALA A 91 30.90 14.85 24.68
N LYS A 92 30.18 14.51 23.61
CA LYS A 92 29.27 15.40 22.86
C LYS A 92 27.80 15.19 23.25
N GLY A 93 27.51 14.26 24.18
CA GLY A 93 26.15 13.93 24.63
C GLY A 93 25.42 12.93 23.74
N GLN A 94 26.10 12.23 22.84
CA GLN A 94 25.50 11.23 21.95
C GLN A 94 25.46 9.86 22.64
N LEU A 95 24.34 9.15 22.55
CA LEU A 95 24.19 7.80 23.14
C LEU A 95 25.09 6.83 22.40
N ILE A 96 26.06 6.20 23.07
CA ILE A 96 27.01 5.24 22.47
C ILE A 96 26.73 3.79 22.85
N SER A 97 25.99 3.53 23.93
CA SER A 97 25.57 2.18 24.28
C SER A 97 24.38 2.18 25.23
N SER A 98 23.48 1.21 25.06
CA SER A 98 22.40 0.89 25.99
C SER A 98 22.47 -0.59 26.35
N ARG A 99 22.15 -0.94 27.59
CA ARG A 99 22.16 -2.31 28.13
C ARG A 99 20.97 -2.49 29.07
N VAL A 100 20.31 -3.63 28.99
CA VAL A 100 19.26 -4.03 29.95
C VAL A 100 19.56 -5.43 30.45
N ASP A 101 19.73 -5.54 31.76
CA ASP A 101 19.68 -6.77 32.54
C ASP A 101 18.29 -6.82 33.19
N SER A 102 17.47 -7.76 32.74
CA SER A 102 16.04 -7.86 33.10
C SER A 102 15.78 -8.80 34.27
N ASN A 103 16.79 -9.54 34.74
CA ASN A 103 16.64 -10.56 35.77
C ASN A 103 17.58 -10.35 36.98
N GLY A 104 18.48 -9.35 36.93
CA GLY A 104 19.36 -8.96 38.02
C GLY A 104 20.54 -9.91 38.24
N ASP A 105 20.83 -10.82 37.30
CA ASP A 105 21.93 -11.79 37.41
C ASP A 105 23.31 -11.21 37.06
N GLY A 106 23.35 -9.95 36.60
CA GLY A 106 24.56 -9.24 36.20
C GLY A 106 24.96 -9.44 34.74
N ILE A 107 24.15 -10.15 33.94
CA ILE A 107 24.33 -10.37 32.51
C ILE A 107 23.20 -9.66 31.75
N ALA A 108 23.56 -8.64 30.97
CA ALA A 108 22.58 -7.94 30.13
C ALA A 108 22.01 -8.86 29.03
N GLU A 109 20.69 -9.01 28.94
CA GLU A 109 20.03 -9.74 27.86
C GLU A 109 19.80 -8.90 26.61
N TYR A 110 19.73 -7.58 26.76
CA TYR A 110 19.60 -6.64 25.64
C TYR A 110 20.74 -5.64 25.65
N GLY A 111 21.25 -5.32 24.47
CA GLY A 111 22.36 -4.38 24.34
C GLY A 111 22.47 -3.78 22.95
N GLN A 112 22.64 -2.47 22.89
CA GLN A 112 22.92 -1.72 21.68
C GLN A 112 24.22 -0.94 21.81
N ILE A 113 24.92 -0.77 20.70
CA ILE A 113 26.11 0.05 20.55
C ILE A 113 25.89 0.98 19.36
N TYR A 114 26.23 2.24 19.54
CA TYR A 114 26.09 3.29 18.54
C TYR A 114 27.46 3.91 18.25
N ILE A 115 27.80 4.12 16.98
CA ILE A 115 29.00 4.86 16.55
C ILE A 115 28.54 6.06 15.73
N TYR A 116 29.30 7.15 15.77
CA TYR A 116 29.01 8.38 15.03
C TYR A 116 30.24 8.85 14.24
N ASP A 117 30.02 9.57 13.14
CA ASP A 117 31.08 10.24 12.39
C ASP A 117 31.54 11.55 13.08
N ALA A 118 32.51 12.23 12.47
CA ALA A 118 33.03 13.49 12.99
C ALA A 118 31.99 14.61 13.06
N ASN A 119 30.97 14.57 12.19
CA ASN A 119 29.88 15.55 12.11
C ASN A 119 28.73 15.22 13.08
N GLY A 120 28.76 14.05 13.72
CA GLY A 120 27.77 13.59 14.68
C GLY A 120 26.63 12.77 14.07
N THR A 121 26.75 12.34 12.81
CA THR A 121 25.81 11.40 12.17
C THR A 121 26.07 10.00 12.68
N LYS A 122 25.04 9.24 13.04
CA LYS A 122 25.18 7.86 13.52
C LYS A 122 25.68 6.96 12.37
N THR A 123 26.85 6.36 12.51
CA THR A 123 27.49 5.50 11.50
C THR A 123 27.36 4.00 11.76
N TYR A 124 26.86 3.60 12.92
CA TYR A 124 26.64 2.20 13.26
C TYR A 124 25.61 2.10 14.38
N GLU A 125 24.73 1.11 14.28
CA GLU A 125 23.87 0.68 15.39
C GLU A 125 23.85 -0.85 15.45
N SER A 126 24.25 -1.43 16.58
CA SER A 126 24.08 -2.86 16.78
C SER A 126 22.61 -3.19 17.10
N PRO A 127 22.09 -4.32 16.62
CA PRO A 127 20.70 -4.73 16.85
C PRO A 127 20.37 -4.92 18.34
N ASN A 128 19.12 -4.67 18.72
CA ASN A 128 18.63 -4.67 20.10
C ASN A 128 18.18 -6.05 20.62
N ASN A 129 18.72 -7.15 20.08
CA ASN A 129 18.20 -8.49 20.35
C ASN A 129 19.36 -9.47 20.59
N LYS A 130 19.09 -10.55 21.34
CA LYS A 130 20.00 -11.70 21.58
C LYS A 130 20.56 -12.36 20.30
N ASP A 131 20.01 -12.02 19.14
CA ASP A 131 20.07 -12.78 17.88
C ASP A 131 20.77 -12.06 16.72
N ASN A 132 21.26 -10.82 16.87
CA ASN A 132 22.11 -10.17 15.85
C ASN A 132 21.55 -10.09 14.39
N ARG A 133 20.23 -10.18 14.21
CA ARG A 133 19.55 -10.35 12.89
C ARG A 133 19.75 -9.27 11.83
N THR A 134 20.18 -8.06 12.20
CA THR A 134 20.38 -6.97 11.23
C THR A 134 21.45 -6.01 11.75
N VAL A 135 22.47 -5.74 10.93
CA VAL A 135 23.52 -4.75 11.25
C VAL A 135 23.40 -3.59 10.26
N LEU A 136 23.22 -2.38 10.79
CA LEU A 136 23.20 -1.15 9.99
C LEU A 136 24.54 -0.42 10.14
N THR A 137 25.21 -0.15 9.03
CA THR A 137 26.41 0.70 8.97
C THR A 137 26.10 1.90 8.06
N GLU A 138 26.25 3.12 8.56
CA GLU A 138 26.11 4.34 7.77
C GLU A 138 27.50 4.95 7.53
N ILE A 139 27.82 5.24 6.28
CA ILE A 139 29.01 5.98 5.84
C ILE A 139 28.47 7.23 5.11
N TYR A 140 29.19 8.36 5.11
CA TYR A 140 28.68 9.61 4.53
C TYR A 140 28.14 9.44 3.10
N GLY A 141 26.81 9.58 2.94
CA GLY A 141 26.10 9.40 1.66
C GLY A 141 25.84 7.96 1.23
N ARG A 142 26.17 6.94 2.04
CA ARG A 142 25.84 5.53 1.80
C ARG A 142 25.47 4.79 3.10
N THR A 143 24.34 4.10 3.15
CA THR A 143 24.03 3.16 4.24
C THR A 143 24.12 1.74 3.73
N SER A 144 24.53 0.79 4.58
CA SER A 144 24.49 -0.63 4.26
C SER A 144 23.76 -1.38 5.36
N ALA A 145 22.86 -2.27 4.96
CA ALA A 145 22.13 -3.17 5.84
C ALA A 145 22.52 -4.61 5.51
N SER A 146 22.97 -5.36 6.51
CA SER A 146 23.27 -6.79 6.39
C SER A 146 22.17 -7.61 7.06
N TYR A 147 21.77 -8.71 6.42
CA TYR A 147 20.68 -9.57 6.83
C TYR A 147 21.20 -10.99 7.07
N ASP A 148 20.88 -11.56 8.23
CA ASP A 148 21.06 -12.97 8.58
C ASP A 148 19.65 -13.53 8.84
N PHE A 149 19.07 -14.20 7.84
CA PHE A 149 17.71 -14.72 7.87
C PHE A 149 17.61 -16.03 8.67
N ASN A 150 18.70 -16.80 8.73
CA ASN A 150 18.73 -18.13 9.31
C ASN A 150 19.33 -18.17 10.74
N ASN A 151 19.92 -17.06 11.17
CA ASN A 151 20.46 -16.80 12.51
C ASN A 151 21.68 -17.67 12.88
N ASP A 152 22.48 -18.07 11.89
CA ASP A 152 23.71 -18.84 12.08
C ASP A 152 24.95 -17.96 12.30
N GLY A 153 24.80 -16.64 12.23
CA GLY A 153 25.86 -15.67 12.39
C GLY A 153 26.64 -15.38 11.10
N ALA A 154 26.28 -16.01 9.98
CA ALA A 154 26.71 -15.62 8.64
C ALA A 154 25.69 -14.65 8.04
N ILE A 155 26.19 -13.64 7.34
CA ILE A 155 25.33 -12.71 6.60
C ILE A 155 24.86 -13.43 5.34
N ASP A 156 23.54 -13.52 5.16
CA ASP A 156 22.88 -14.10 3.99
C ASP A 156 22.79 -13.07 2.85
N ALA A 157 22.50 -11.80 3.16
CA ALA A 157 22.34 -10.75 2.17
C ALA A 157 22.84 -9.37 2.65
N VAL A 158 23.23 -8.51 1.71
CA VAL A 158 23.67 -7.13 1.97
C VAL A 158 22.98 -6.16 1.02
N GLY A 159 22.28 -5.18 1.58
CA GLY A 159 21.76 -4.02 0.84
C GLY A 159 22.67 -2.81 1.03
N ILE A 160 23.01 -2.09 -0.03
CA ILE A 160 23.78 -0.84 -0.02
C ILE A 160 22.92 0.26 -0.67
N TYR A 161 22.69 1.34 0.07
CA TYR A 161 21.84 2.45 -0.32
C TYR A 161 22.70 3.69 -0.45
N SER A 162 22.67 4.35 -1.60
CA SER A 162 23.45 5.58 -1.84
C SER A 162 22.52 6.77 -1.98
N TYR A 163 22.89 7.92 -1.43
CA TYR A 163 22.06 9.12 -1.40
C TYR A 163 22.74 10.30 -2.12
N ASP A 164 21.95 11.22 -2.67
CA ASP A 164 22.45 12.47 -3.23
C ASP A 164 22.78 13.51 -2.14
N PHE A 165 23.28 14.68 -2.54
CA PHE A 165 23.65 15.75 -1.59
C PHE A 165 22.44 16.39 -0.88
N SER A 166 21.24 16.18 -1.40
CA SER A 166 19.97 16.64 -0.82
C SER A 166 19.35 15.58 0.10
N GLY A 167 19.96 14.39 0.21
CA GLY A 167 19.48 13.27 1.01
C GLY A 167 18.49 12.35 0.29
N ASN A 168 18.24 12.52 -1.01
CA ASN A 168 17.37 11.62 -1.76
C ASN A 168 18.10 10.31 -2.08
N LEU A 169 17.41 9.18 -1.96
CA LEU A 169 17.97 7.86 -2.29
C LEU A 169 18.26 7.79 -3.78
N LYS A 170 19.52 7.66 -4.19
CA LYS A 170 19.98 7.60 -5.58
C LYS A 170 20.04 6.17 -6.13
N SER A 171 20.49 5.22 -5.32
CA SER A 171 20.55 3.81 -5.71
C SER A 171 20.41 2.87 -4.52
N GLN A 172 19.90 1.68 -4.80
CA GLN A 172 19.89 0.52 -3.92
C GLN A 172 20.56 -0.63 -4.66
N GLU A 173 21.62 -1.19 -4.09
CA GLU A 173 22.36 -2.35 -4.58
C GLU A 173 22.12 -3.50 -3.58
N ILE A 174 21.72 -4.67 -4.05
CA ILE A 174 21.45 -5.85 -3.21
C ILE A 174 22.33 -7.00 -3.67
N ASP A 175 23.10 -7.56 -2.73
CA ASP A 175 23.78 -8.84 -2.83
C ASP A 175 22.98 -9.84 -1.99
N ASN A 176 22.24 -10.74 -2.63
CA ASN A 176 21.30 -11.65 -1.96
C ASN A 176 21.96 -12.91 -1.41
N ASN A 177 23.23 -13.16 -1.76
CA ASN A 177 23.96 -14.38 -1.37
C ASN A 177 25.26 -14.08 -0.62
N ASN A 178 25.57 -12.80 -0.42
CA ASN A 178 26.75 -12.26 0.25
C ASN A 178 28.08 -12.78 -0.33
N ASP A 179 28.14 -12.97 -1.66
CA ASP A 179 29.36 -13.36 -2.37
C ASP A 179 30.24 -12.16 -2.79
N GLY A 180 29.76 -10.94 -2.52
CA GLY A 180 30.41 -9.68 -2.85
C GLY A 180 30.10 -9.15 -4.24
N ILE A 181 29.19 -9.81 -4.98
CA ILE A 181 28.66 -9.36 -6.27
C ILE A 181 27.23 -8.87 -6.04
N ILE A 182 26.93 -7.69 -6.58
CA ILE A 182 25.56 -7.17 -6.54
C ILE A 182 24.70 -7.95 -7.53
N ASP A 183 23.59 -8.51 -7.05
CA ASP A 183 22.59 -9.24 -7.83
C ASP A 183 21.53 -8.31 -8.41
N GLU A 184 21.07 -7.34 -7.61
CA GLU A 184 19.99 -6.41 -7.99
C GLU A 184 20.41 -4.96 -7.77
N LEU A 185 20.14 -4.12 -8.75
CA LEU A 185 20.36 -2.69 -8.71
C LEU A 185 19.07 -1.95 -9.02
N THR A 186 18.66 -1.07 -8.12
CA THR A 186 17.62 -0.08 -8.37
C THR A 186 18.23 1.33 -8.37
N ALA A 187 17.96 2.11 -9.40
CA ALA A 187 18.35 3.52 -9.50
C ALA A 187 17.12 4.44 -9.45
N TYR A 188 17.27 5.60 -8.82
CA TYR A 188 16.20 6.57 -8.62
C TYR A 188 16.61 7.94 -9.16
N SER A 189 15.68 8.64 -9.81
CA SER A 189 15.86 9.98 -10.36
C SER A 189 14.83 10.94 -9.78
N TYR A 190 15.23 12.19 -9.56
CA TYR A 190 14.39 13.22 -8.96
C TYR A 190 14.39 14.50 -9.78
N ASP A 191 13.30 15.28 -9.70
CA ASP A 191 13.24 16.63 -10.24
C ASP A 191 14.00 17.64 -9.36
N ALA A 192 14.05 18.90 -9.80
CA ALA A 192 14.73 19.98 -9.08
C ALA A 192 14.12 20.30 -7.70
N ASN A 193 12.90 19.83 -7.41
CA ASN A 193 12.21 20.00 -6.14
C ASN A 193 12.33 18.75 -5.24
N GLY A 194 13.12 17.74 -5.63
CA GLY A 194 13.34 16.53 -4.85
C GLY A 194 12.23 15.48 -5.00
N LYS A 195 11.43 15.57 -6.05
CA LYS A 195 10.34 14.63 -6.30
C LYS A 195 10.78 13.49 -7.19
N LEU A 196 10.47 12.25 -6.82
CA LEU A 196 10.86 11.07 -7.58
C LEU A 196 10.23 11.10 -8.97
N THR A 197 11.02 11.12 -10.04
CA THR A 197 10.53 11.12 -11.43
C THR A 197 10.70 9.79 -12.12
N ALA A 198 11.67 8.97 -11.70
CA ALA A 198 11.87 7.66 -12.28
C ALA A 198 12.53 6.67 -11.30
N GLN A 199 12.20 5.40 -11.46
CA GLN A 199 12.84 4.25 -10.84
C GLN A 199 13.21 3.26 -11.93
N VAL A 200 14.44 2.74 -11.89
CA VAL A 200 14.97 1.78 -12.87
C VAL A 200 15.48 0.58 -12.09
N VAL A 201 14.91 -0.60 -12.35
CA VAL A 201 15.24 -1.85 -11.65
C VAL A 201 15.95 -2.79 -12.62
N ASP A 202 17.11 -3.28 -12.22
CA ASP A 202 17.90 -4.33 -12.86
C ASP A 202 18.11 -5.46 -11.83
N LYS A 203 17.25 -6.48 -11.89
CA LYS A 203 17.15 -7.59 -10.93
C LYS A 203 18.27 -8.63 -11.07
N ASN A 204 19.03 -8.57 -12.16
CA ASN A 204 20.13 -9.49 -12.43
C ASN A 204 21.48 -8.77 -12.62
N ASN A 205 21.49 -7.45 -12.43
CA ASN A 205 22.63 -6.54 -12.52
C ASN A 205 23.49 -6.80 -13.77
N ASP A 206 22.84 -7.08 -14.91
CA ASP A 206 23.51 -7.31 -16.19
C ASP A 206 23.73 -6.02 -16.99
N GLY A 207 23.27 -4.89 -16.44
CA GLY A 207 23.33 -3.57 -17.05
C GLY A 207 22.11 -3.25 -17.92
N ILE A 208 21.11 -4.13 -17.97
CA ILE A 208 19.85 -3.94 -18.70
C ILE A 208 18.71 -3.91 -17.68
N ALA A 209 18.01 -2.78 -17.62
CA ALA A 209 16.85 -2.66 -16.75
C ALA A 209 15.76 -3.67 -17.13
N ASN A 210 15.21 -4.37 -16.13
CA ASN A 210 14.02 -5.18 -16.28
C ASN A 210 12.74 -4.38 -16.06
N GLU A 211 12.80 -3.24 -15.37
CA GLU A 211 11.61 -2.42 -15.14
C GLU A 211 12.00 -0.96 -15.04
N ILE A 212 11.28 -0.09 -15.75
CA ILE A 212 11.38 1.35 -15.63
C ILE A 212 10.01 1.89 -15.25
N THR A 213 9.93 2.54 -14.09
CA THR A 213 8.73 3.27 -13.68
C THR A 213 9.00 4.77 -13.74
N THR A 214 8.16 5.52 -14.46
CA THR A 214 8.20 6.99 -14.56
C THR A 214 7.00 7.59 -13.84
N TYR A 215 7.24 8.53 -12.93
CA TYR A 215 6.19 9.11 -12.08
C TYR A 215 5.75 10.48 -12.61
N ASN A 216 4.45 10.62 -12.85
CA ASN A 216 3.82 11.81 -13.43
C ASN A 216 2.99 12.55 -12.40
N TYR A 217 3.05 13.87 -12.45
CA TYR A 217 2.44 14.73 -11.44
C TYR A 217 1.67 15.90 -12.04
N ASN A 218 0.60 16.32 -11.37
CA ASN A 218 -0.14 17.51 -11.75
C ASN A 218 0.62 18.81 -11.37
N PRO A 219 0.16 19.99 -11.85
CA PRO A 219 0.77 21.28 -11.52
C PRO A 219 0.83 21.60 -10.01
N ASP A 220 -0.09 21.05 -9.23
CA ASP A 220 -0.13 21.21 -7.78
C ASP A 220 0.83 20.26 -7.04
N GLY A 221 1.54 19.40 -7.76
CA GLY A 221 2.54 18.51 -7.21
C GLY A 221 2.00 17.18 -6.68
N LYS A 222 0.77 16.77 -6.99
CA LYS A 222 0.25 15.43 -6.66
C LYS A 222 0.57 14.38 -7.72
N LEU A 223 0.82 13.15 -7.29
CA LEU A 223 1.08 12.01 -8.18
C LEU A 223 -0.22 11.68 -8.89
N THR A 224 -0.23 11.71 -10.22
CA THR A 224 -1.42 11.39 -11.00
C THR A 224 -1.31 10.04 -11.65
N SER A 225 -0.11 9.67 -12.10
CA SER A 225 0.14 8.34 -12.62
C SER A 225 1.60 7.90 -12.46
N ALA A 226 1.83 6.59 -12.58
CA ALA A 226 3.14 6.00 -12.75
C ALA A 226 3.10 5.09 -13.98
N ASP A 227 3.95 5.38 -14.96
CA ASP A 227 4.07 4.67 -16.22
C ASP A 227 5.19 3.63 -16.10
N ILE A 228 4.87 2.35 -16.29
CA ILE A 228 5.72 1.18 -16.02
C ILE A 228 6.02 0.47 -17.34
N ASP A 229 7.30 0.28 -17.63
CA ASP A 229 7.85 -0.50 -18.75
C ASP A 229 8.62 -1.70 -18.16
N HIS A 230 8.09 -2.91 -18.24
CA HIS A 230 8.63 -4.14 -17.65
C HIS A 230 9.66 -4.84 -18.54
N ASN A 231 10.09 -4.24 -19.66
CA ASN A 231 11.07 -4.88 -20.54
C ASN A 231 12.09 -3.91 -21.17
N HIS A 232 11.97 -2.62 -20.86
CA HIS A 232 12.81 -1.54 -21.37
C HIS A 232 12.87 -1.50 -22.90
N ASP A 233 11.75 -1.79 -23.58
CA ASP A 233 11.62 -1.59 -25.02
C ASP A 233 11.21 -0.14 -25.37
N GLY A 234 10.96 0.68 -24.35
CA GLY A 234 10.53 2.08 -24.48
C GLY A 234 9.03 2.23 -24.71
N ILE A 235 8.26 1.16 -24.55
CA ILE A 235 6.81 1.13 -24.59
C ILE A 235 6.30 0.90 -23.17
N ILE A 236 5.39 1.76 -22.73
CA ILE A 236 4.79 1.65 -21.39
C ILE A 236 3.85 0.45 -21.37
N ASP A 237 4.16 -0.58 -20.59
CA ASP A 237 3.33 -1.77 -20.41
C ASP A 237 2.11 -1.47 -19.53
N ALA A 238 2.32 -0.78 -18.41
CA ALA A 238 1.28 -0.48 -17.42
C ALA A 238 1.30 0.95 -16.91
N VAL A 239 0.13 1.49 -16.55
CA VAL A 239 -0.01 2.81 -15.95
C VAL A 239 -0.85 2.67 -14.68
N ALA A 240 -0.20 2.89 -13.54
CA ALA A 240 -0.89 3.07 -12.27
C ALA A 240 -1.44 4.50 -12.23
N SER A 241 -2.75 4.68 -12.12
CA SER A 241 -3.42 5.98 -11.98
C SER A 241 -3.91 6.17 -10.55
N TYR A 242 -3.74 7.39 -10.02
CA TYR A 242 -4.08 7.73 -8.64
C TYR A 242 -5.16 8.82 -8.62
N LEU A 243 -6.34 8.50 -8.06
CA LEU A 243 -7.47 9.43 -7.97
C LEU A 243 -7.64 9.91 -6.53
N TYR A 244 -7.78 11.23 -6.36
CA TYR A 244 -7.95 11.88 -5.05
C TYR A 244 -9.31 12.57 -4.95
N ASP A 245 -9.83 12.68 -3.73
CA ASP A 245 -11.02 13.47 -3.44
C ASP A 245 -10.70 14.97 -3.32
N ALA A 246 -11.72 15.77 -3.06
CA ALA A 246 -11.60 17.21 -2.86
C ALA A 246 -10.80 17.59 -1.59
N ASN A 247 -10.49 16.64 -0.71
CA ASN A 247 -9.71 16.82 0.52
C ASN A 247 -8.31 16.19 0.41
N ASP A 248 -7.87 15.86 -0.79
CA ASP A 248 -6.56 15.28 -1.09
C ASP A 248 -6.36 13.85 -0.57
N GLN A 249 -7.42 13.13 -0.26
CA GLN A 249 -7.35 11.73 0.13
C GLN A 249 -7.41 10.81 -1.10
N LEU A 250 -6.56 9.80 -1.15
CA LEU A 250 -6.54 8.81 -2.23
C LEU A 250 -7.82 7.97 -2.17
N ILE A 251 -8.64 8.04 -3.21
CA ILE A 251 -9.89 7.29 -3.35
C ILE A 251 -9.64 5.95 -4.05
N SER A 252 -8.79 5.95 -5.07
CA SER A 252 -8.59 4.79 -5.92
C SER A 252 -7.20 4.79 -6.56
N THR A 253 -6.63 3.59 -6.65
CA THR A 253 -5.46 3.30 -7.49
C THR A 253 -5.88 2.25 -8.50
N THR A 254 -5.76 2.56 -9.79
CA THR A 254 -6.07 1.62 -10.88
C THR A 254 -4.82 1.39 -11.71
N THR A 255 -4.43 0.14 -11.92
CA THR A 255 -3.36 -0.21 -12.86
C THR A 255 -3.99 -0.64 -14.18
N ASN A 256 -3.82 0.18 -15.21
CA ASN A 256 -4.30 -0.09 -16.55
C ASN A 256 -3.09 -0.37 -17.44
N ASP A 257 -3.09 -1.48 -18.16
CA ASP A 257 -2.03 -1.74 -19.15
C ASP A 257 -2.15 -0.72 -20.29
N ALA A 258 -1.14 0.13 -20.47
CA ALA A 258 -1.25 1.34 -21.30
C ALA A 258 -0.83 1.15 -22.76
N ASN A 259 -0.17 0.05 -23.11
CA ASN A 259 0.14 -0.30 -24.50
C ASN A 259 0.07 -1.80 -24.78
N VAL A 260 -0.92 -2.52 -24.23
CA VAL A 260 -1.28 -3.81 -24.84
C VAL A 260 -1.93 -3.51 -26.19
N PRO A 261 -1.37 -3.99 -27.32
CA PRO A 261 -2.00 -3.76 -28.61
C PRO A 261 -3.38 -4.40 -28.64
N ASN A 262 -4.36 -3.70 -29.24
CA ASN A 262 -5.67 -4.29 -29.54
C ASN A 262 -5.48 -5.64 -30.25
N LYS A 263 -6.02 -6.69 -29.66
CA LYS A 263 -6.01 -8.03 -30.19
C LYS A 263 -7.23 -8.26 -31.07
N THR A 264 -7.04 -9.05 -32.11
CA THR A 264 -8.15 -9.71 -32.78
C THR A 264 -8.06 -11.21 -32.43
N LEU A 265 -8.88 -11.63 -31.48
CA LEU A 265 -8.99 -13.01 -31.04
C LEU A 265 -10.10 -13.69 -31.83
N ASN A 266 -9.80 -14.84 -32.41
CA ASN A 266 -10.76 -15.62 -33.16
C ASN A 266 -10.71 -17.07 -32.66
N GLY A 267 -11.83 -17.55 -32.16
CA GLY A 267 -12.07 -18.96 -31.89
C GLY A 267 -12.19 -19.79 -33.17
N GLY A 268 -12.65 -21.01 -33.00
CA GLY A 268 -12.71 -22.07 -34.00
C GLY A 268 -14.12 -22.61 -34.19
N ASN A 269 -14.22 -23.93 -34.29
CA ASN A 269 -15.51 -24.63 -34.41
C ASN A 269 -15.87 -25.40 -33.11
N CYS A 270 -15.12 -25.15 -32.04
CA CYS A 270 -15.19 -25.86 -30.78
C CYS A 270 -15.53 -24.86 -29.67
N VAL A 271 -15.79 -25.36 -28.47
CA VAL A 271 -15.92 -24.50 -27.28
C VAL A 271 -14.59 -23.82 -26.98
N ASP A 272 -14.56 -22.50 -27.07
CA ASP A 272 -13.41 -21.65 -26.83
C ASP A 272 -13.57 -20.79 -25.57
N LYS A 273 -12.44 -20.42 -24.98
CA LYS A 273 -12.37 -19.45 -23.88
C LYS A 273 -11.37 -18.37 -24.22
N LEU A 274 -11.84 -17.15 -24.49
CA LEU A 274 -11.04 -16.05 -25.04
C LEU A 274 -11.02 -14.85 -24.07
N PHE A 275 -9.85 -14.21 -23.94
CA PHE A 275 -9.62 -13.09 -23.03
C PHE A 275 -8.91 -11.93 -23.73
N GLY A 276 -9.55 -10.76 -23.82
CA GLY A 276 -9.00 -9.54 -24.42
C GLY A 276 -7.86 -8.95 -23.57
N ARG A 277 -8.19 -8.68 -22.30
CA ARG A 277 -7.39 -8.09 -21.21
C ARG A 277 -7.72 -6.63 -20.95
N VAL A 278 -7.05 -5.69 -21.60
CA VAL A 278 -6.95 -4.30 -21.10
C VAL A 278 -7.03 -3.27 -22.23
N ALA A 279 -6.97 -3.75 -23.46
CA ALA A 279 -6.96 -2.95 -24.68
C ALA A 279 -8.35 -2.96 -25.32
N ASN A 280 -8.53 -2.24 -26.43
CA ASN A 280 -9.80 -2.25 -27.16
C ASN A 280 -9.83 -3.43 -28.15
N ASP A 281 -10.15 -4.61 -27.66
CA ASP A 281 -10.01 -5.88 -28.36
C ASP A 281 -11.22 -6.21 -29.24
N LYS A 282 -10.97 -7.07 -30.23
CA LYS A 282 -12.02 -7.71 -31.05
C LYS A 282 -11.96 -9.20 -30.78
N ILE A 283 -13.01 -9.75 -30.20
CA ILE A 283 -13.09 -11.15 -29.82
C ILE A 283 -14.25 -11.79 -30.59
N SER A 284 -13.99 -12.89 -31.29
CA SER A 284 -15.00 -13.66 -32.01
C SER A 284 -14.92 -15.14 -31.63
N GLY A 285 -15.99 -15.72 -31.09
CA GLY A 285 -16.06 -17.16 -30.74
C GLY A 285 -16.17 -18.07 -31.97
N LYS A 286 -17.02 -17.68 -32.92
CA LYS A 286 -17.36 -18.39 -34.17
C LYS A 286 -18.37 -19.52 -33.96
N ASN A 287 -17.98 -20.80 -33.99
CA ASN A 287 -18.93 -21.88 -33.70
C ASN A 287 -18.48 -22.58 -32.42
N GLY A 288 -19.41 -22.88 -31.54
CA GLY A 288 -19.09 -23.42 -30.23
C GLY A 288 -20.00 -22.80 -29.18
N ASN A 289 -19.94 -23.30 -27.95
CA ASN A 289 -20.56 -22.61 -26.82
C ASN A 289 -19.43 -21.90 -26.08
N ASP A 290 -19.11 -20.69 -26.52
CA ASP A 290 -17.87 -20.01 -26.20
C ASP A 290 -17.99 -19.14 -24.95
N GLN A 291 -16.86 -18.82 -24.34
CA GLN A 291 -16.76 -17.88 -23.23
C GLN A 291 -15.82 -16.75 -23.60
N LEU A 292 -16.36 -15.55 -23.78
CA LEU A 292 -15.65 -14.37 -24.25
C LEU A 292 -15.57 -13.34 -23.12
N PHE A 293 -14.36 -12.91 -22.78
CA PHE A 293 -14.09 -11.92 -21.73
C PHE A 293 -13.27 -10.77 -22.30
N GLY A 294 -13.83 -9.56 -22.35
CA GLY A 294 -13.12 -8.34 -22.75
C GLY A 294 -12.13 -7.89 -21.68
N LEU A 295 -12.62 -7.83 -20.44
CA LEU A 295 -11.96 -7.43 -19.19
C LEU A 295 -11.87 -5.91 -19.01
N ALA A 296 -10.89 -5.20 -19.54
CA ALA A 296 -10.83 -3.75 -19.48
C ALA A 296 -10.56 -3.19 -20.87
N GLY A 297 -11.04 -1.98 -21.15
CA GLY A 297 -10.98 -1.38 -22.48
C GLY A 297 -12.35 -1.34 -23.14
N ASN A 298 -12.47 -0.75 -24.33
CA ASN A 298 -13.71 -0.74 -25.10
C ASN A 298 -13.65 -1.84 -26.15
N ASP A 299 -14.16 -2.99 -25.79
CA ASP A 299 -14.09 -4.23 -26.52
C ASP A 299 -15.26 -4.43 -27.50
N LYS A 300 -15.03 -5.30 -28.47
CA LYS A 300 -16.08 -5.85 -29.33
C LYS A 300 -16.07 -7.37 -29.26
N LEU A 301 -17.10 -7.94 -28.63
CA LEU A 301 -17.29 -9.38 -28.49
C LEU A 301 -18.40 -9.87 -29.43
N VAL A 302 -18.12 -10.93 -30.17
CA VAL A 302 -19.08 -11.62 -31.04
C VAL A 302 -19.07 -13.11 -30.73
N GLY A 303 -20.12 -13.64 -30.11
CA GLY A 303 -20.28 -15.06 -29.78
C GLY A 303 -20.22 -15.92 -31.03
N GLY A 304 -21.27 -15.84 -31.85
CA GLY A 304 -21.33 -16.50 -33.15
C GLY A 304 -22.46 -17.52 -33.21
N ASN A 305 -22.16 -18.80 -33.34
CA ASN A 305 -23.12 -19.89 -33.37
C ASN A 305 -22.92 -20.77 -32.15
N GLY A 306 -23.98 -20.98 -31.38
CA GLY A 306 -24.01 -21.78 -30.17
C GLY A 306 -24.44 -20.93 -28.99
N ASN A 307 -24.40 -21.49 -27.79
CA ASN A 307 -24.84 -20.79 -26.58
C ASN A 307 -23.63 -20.17 -25.90
N ASP A 308 -23.41 -18.89 -26.12
CA ASP A 308 -22.20 -18.19 -25.72
C ASP A 308 -22.37 -17.44 -24.40
N ILE A 309 -21.25 -17.20 -23.71
CA ILE A 309 -21.16 -16.33 -22.53
C ILE A 309 -20.26 -15.15 -22.88
N LEU A 310 -20.80 -13.94 -22.82
CA LEU A 310 -20.09 -12.71 -23.16
C LEU A 310 -20.02 -11.82 -21.92
N ASN A 311 -18.82 -11.41 -21.53
CA ASN A 311 -18.56 -10.43 -20.48
C ASN A 311 -17.66 -9.34 -21.07
N GLY A 312 -18.19 -8.12 -21.23
CA GLY A 312 -17.44 -6.96 -21.70
C GLY A 312 -16.35 -6.60 -20.69
N GLY A 313 -16.78 -6.25 -19.47
CA GLY A 313 -15.89 -5.89 -18.40
C GLY A 313 -15.98 -4.39 -18.16
N ALA A 314 -14.86 -3.72 -17.89
CA ALA A 314 -14.82 -2.28 -17.67
C ALA A 314 -14.55 -1.53 -18.98
N GLY A 315 -15.47 -0.65 -19.37
CA GLY A 315 -15.33 0.18 -20.56
C GLY A 315 -16.67 0.40 -21.23
N ASN A 316 -16.65 0.76 -22.52
CA ASN A 316 -17.86 0.82 -23.35
C ASN A 316 -17.80 -0.30 -24.39
N ASP A 317 -18.36 -1.46 -24.05
CA ASP A 317 -18.23 -2.66 -24.85
C ASP A 317 -19.40 -2.83 -25.83
N ILE A 318 -19.12 -3.51 -26.94
CA ILE A 318 -20.11 -3.92 -27.92
C ILE A 318 -20.22 -5.44 -27.90
N LEU A 319 -21.37 -5.95 -27.44
CA LEU A 319 -21.63 -7.37 -27.28
C LEU A 319 -22.66 -7.84 -28.33
N THR A 320 -22.27 -8.82 -29.12
CA THR A 320 -23.13 -9.50 -30.12
C THR A 320 -23.18 -10.98 -29.78
N GLY A 321 -24.34 -11.49 -29.40
CA GLY A 321 -24.50 -12.92 -29.04
C GLY A 321 -24.39 -13.82 -30.28
N GLY A 322 -25.22 -13.53 -31.29
CA GLY A 322 -25.33 -14.31 -32.50
C GLY A 322 -26.51 -15.28 -32.47
N ASN A 323 -26.28 -16.52 -32.91
CA ASN A 323 -27.29 -17.56 -32.98
C ASN A 323 -27.14 -18.50 -31.78
N GLY A 324 -28.19 -18.65 -31.00
CA GLY A 324 -28.22 -19.57 -29.88
C GLY A 324 -28.90 -18.92 -28.69
N ALA A 325 -28.78 -19.54 -27.52
CA ALA A 325 -29.23 -18.95 -26.27
C ALA A 325 -28.02 -18.39 -25.52
N ASP A 326 -27.79 -17.09 -25.69
CA ASP A 326 -26.59 -16.43 -25.20
C ASP A 326 -26.78 -15.81 -23.82
N LYS A 327 -25.67 -15.60 -23.11
CA LYS A 327 -25.64 -15.02 -21.78
C LYS A 327 -24.67 -13.84 -21.72
N PHE A 328 -25.20 -12.64 -21.50
CA PHE A 328 -24.43 -11.41 -21.32
C PHE A 328 -24.22 -11.15 -19.82
N VAL A 329 -22.97 -11.02 -19.38
CA VAL A 329 -22.60 -11.03 -17.95
C VAL A 329 -22.00 -9.69 -17.52
N PHE A 330 -22.59 -9.10 -16.47
CA PHE A 330 -22.28 -7.81 -15.88
C PHE A 330 -21.99 -7.97 -14.37
N ASN A 331 -20.86 -8.59 -14.04
CA ASN A 331 -20.51 -8.99 -12.67
C ASN A 331 -20.10 -7.82 -11.75
N SER A 332 -19.88 -6.65 -12.32
CA SER A 332 -19.44 -5.43 -11.67
C SER A 332 -20.30 -4.33 -12.26
N LEU A 333 -21.10 -3.61 -11.48
CA LEU A 333 -21.84 -2.45 -11.98
C LEU A 333 -20.93 -1.23 -12.21
N SER A 334 -19.67 -1.48 -12.55
CA SER A 334 -18.72 -0.47 -13.04
C SER A 334 -19.17 0.20 -14.32
N ASP A 335 -20.28 -0.22 -14.93
CA ASP A 335 -20.83 0.31 -16.19
C ASP A 335 -21.93 1.34 -15.89
N SER A 336 -21.58 2.28 -15.00
CA SER A 336 -22.35 3.46 -14.65
C SER A 336 -22.28 4.49 -15.78
N LEU A 337 -23.29 5.36 -15.87
CA LEU A 337 -23.33 6.45 -16.86
C LEU A 337 -22.04 7.32 -16.91
N LEU A 338 -21.26 7.39 -15.81
CA LEU A 338 -20.01 8.15 -15.77
C LEU A 338 -18.77 7.40 -16.25
N SER A 339 -18.72 6.09 -16.07
CA SER A 339 -17.62 5.23 -16.51
C SER A 339 -17.81 4.71 -17.93
N GLY A 340 -19.04 4.80 -18.45
CA GLY A 340 -19.40 4.26 -19.75
C GLY A 340 -20.52 3.24 -19.62
N PHE A 341 -21.16 2.91 -20.73
CA PHE A 341 -22.16 1.85 -20.75
C PHE A 341 -21.94 0.92 -21.93
N ASP A 342 -22.23 -0.34 -21.68
CA ASP A 342 -22.15 -1.39 -22.69
C ASP A 342 -23.35 -1.37 -23.63
N ARG A 343 -23.16 -1.99 -24.79
CA ARG A 343 -24.18 -2.11 -25.82
C ARG A 343 -24.33 -3.55 -26.29
N ILE A 344 -25.52 -4.10 -26.09
CA ILE A 344 -25.95 -5.35 -26.72
C ILE A 344 -26.60 -5.05 -28.08
N THR A 345 -26.21 -5.79 -29.12
CA THR A 345 -26.58 -5.44 -30.51
C THR A 345 -27.69 -6.28 -31.13
N ASP A 346 -27.99 -7.45 -30.59
CA ASP A 346 -28.85 -8.45 -31.25
C ASP A 346 -29.68 -9.31 -30.29
N LEU A 347 -29.93 -8.80 -29.07
CA LEU A 347 -30.64 -9.53 -28.00
C LEU A 347 -31.96 -10.17 -28.47
N ASN A 348 -32.04 -11.49 -28.48
CA ASN A 348 -33.24 -12.24 -28.82
C ASN A 348 -34.04 -12.61 -27.56
N ILE A 349 -35.13 -11.88 -27.34
CA ILE A 349 -35.94 -12.04 -26.14
C ILE A 349 -36.68 -13.38 -26.18
N GLY A 350 -36.39 -14.23 -25.19
CA GLY A 350 -36.94 -15.58 -25.06
C GLY A 350 -35.92 -16.69 -25.30
N GLU A 351 -34.77 -16.37 -25.89
CA GLU A 351 -33.58 -17.23 -25.97
C GLU A 351 -32.45 -16.69 -25.09
N ASP A 352 -32.10 -15.42 -25.26
CA ASP A 352 -30.95 -14.80 -24.59
C ASP A 352 -31.26 -14.35 -23.17
N LYS A 353 -30.19 -14.18 -22.40
CA LYS A 353 -30.22 -13.84 -20.98
C LYS A 353 -29.18 -12.78 -20.64
N ILE A 354 -29.52 -11.90 -19.70
CA ILE A 354 -28.59 -10.95 -19.08
C ILE A 354 -28.39 -11.38 -17.62
N ASP A 355 -27.14 -11.50 -17.16
CA ASP A 355 -26.74 -11.84 -15.80
C ASP A 355 -25.97 -10.68 -15.19
N GLY A 356 -26.59 -9.99 -14.22
CA GLY A 356 -26.07 -8.79 -13.57
C GLY A 356 -25.84 -8.99 -12.07
N LEU A 357 -25.33 -10.17 -11.69
CA LEU A 357 -24.93 -10.49 -10.32
C LEU A 357 -26.10 -10.43 -9.31
N ASN A 358 -27.05 -11.35 -9.43
CA ASN A 358 -28.08 -11.61 -8.40
C ASN A 358 -29.08 -10.49 -8.05
N ALA A 359 -29.10 -9.31 -8.69
CA ALA A 359 -30.12 -8.29 -8.43
C ALA A 359 -31.52 -8.63 -9.01
N LEU A 360 -32.58 -9.00 -8.26
CA LEU A 360 -32.78 -9.49 -6.88
C LEU A 360 -34.28 -9.83 -6.81
N SER A 361 -34.57 -11.14 -6.69
CA SER A 361 -35.89 -11.79 -6.73
C SER A 361 -37.00 -11.11 -7.58
N ALA A 362 -36.98 -11.30 -8.90
CA ALA A 362 -38.14 -11.18 -9.80
C ALA A 362 -39.27 -10.21 -9.39
N ALA A 363 -39.23 -8.95 -9.84
CA ALA A 363 -40.45 -8.15 -9.98
C ALA A 363 -40.33 -7.03 -11.04
N ASN A 364 -40.88 -7.32 -12.22
CA ASN A 364 -41.31 -6.38 -13.27
C ASN A 364 -40.21 -5.53 -13.92
N LEU A 365 -39.81 -5.90 -15.14
CA LEU A 365 -39.22 -4.93 -16.05
C LEU A 365 -40.25 -3.80 -16.27
N VAL A 366 -40.00 -2.65 -15.67
CA VAL A 366 -40.86 -1.48 -15.86
C VAL A 366 -40.42 -0.78 -17.13
N GLN A 367 -41.36 -0.57 -18.06
CA GLN A 367 -41.12 0.29 -19.21
C GLN A 367 -41.46 1.73 -18.83
N LEU A 368 -40.43 2.58 -18.86
CA LEU A 368 -40.53 3.99 -18.54
C LEU A 368 -40.56 4.84 -19.82
N GLY A 369 -40.75 6.14 -19.63
CA GLY A 369 -40.89 7.10 -20.71
C GLY A 369 -39.60 7.40 -21.48
N THR A 370 -39.62 8.53 -22.17
CA THR A 370 -38.47 9.03 -22.91
C THR A 370 -37.66 10.00 -22.05
N VAL A 371 -36.34 9.84 -22.02
CA VAL A 371 -35.40 10.82 -21.44
C VAL A 371 -35.02 11.86 -22.49
N ALA A 372 -34.83 13.11 -22.07
CA ALA A 372 -34.49 14.21 -22.98
C ALA A 372 -33.03 14.12 -23.49
N SER A 373 -32.11 13.62 -22.67
CA SER A 373 -30.73 13.32 -23.04
C SER A 373 -30.09 12.28 -22.12
N LEU A 374 -28.92 11.75 -22.51
CA LEU A 374 -28.16 10.77 -21.73
C LEU A 374 -27.27 11.47 -20.68
N ASN A 375 -27.89 12.24 -19.80
CA ASN A 375 -27.22 12.88 -18.67
C ASN A 375 -27.82 12.40 -17.34
N ILE A 376 -27.06 12.56 -16.24
CA ILE A 376 -27.46 12.09 -14.91
C ILE A 376 -28.83 12.64 -14.50
N VAL A 377 -29.09 13.93 -14.74
CA VAL A 377 -30.31 14.62 -14.30
C VAL A 377 -31.55 14.06 -14.99
N ASP A 378 -31.52 13.90 -16.31
CA ASP A 378 -32.65 13.44 -17.11
C ASP A 378 -32.96 11.96 -16.86
N ILE A 379 -31.92 11.14 -16.71
CA ILE A 379 -32.05 9.71 -16.41
C ILE A 379 -32.60 9.52 -14.99
N GLN A 380 -32.07 10.25 -14.01
CA GLN A 380 -32.62 10.26 -12.65
C GLN A 380 -34.07 10.73 -12.62
N GLN A 381 -34.46 11.75 -13.39
CA GLN A 381 -35.85 12.23 -13.39
C GLN A 381 -36.86 11.13 -13.76
N VAL A 382 -36.50 10.22 -14.67
CA VAL A 382 -37.38 9.12 -15.11
C VAL A 382 -37.27 7.89 -14.21
N LEU A 383 -36.09 7.63 -13.64
CA LEU A 383 -35.83 6.46 -12.79
C LEU A 383 -36.15 6.69 -11.29
N THR A 384 -36.20 7.93 -10.81
CA THR A 384 -36.51 8.27 -9.40
C THR A 384 -38.01 8.41 -9.12
N THR A 385 -38.85 8.43 -10.16
CA THR A 385 -40.30 8.59 -10.02
C THR A 385 -41.00 7.24 -9.78
N THR A 386 -41.17 6.87 -8.51
CA THR A 386 -42.18 5.90 -7.98
C THR A 386 -42.12 4.43 -8.42
N ALA A 387 -41.41 4.04 -9.48
CA ALA A 387 -41.54 2.69 -10.07
C ALA A 387 -40.29 1.81 -9.99
N PHE A 388 -39.10 2.39 -9.75
CA PHE A 388 -37.85 1.65 -9.78
C PHE A 388 -37.38 1.31 -8.36
N VAL A 389 -37.94 0.20 -7.84
CA VAL A 389 -37.71 -0.26 -6.47
C VAL A 389 -36.29 -0.81 -6.31
N THR A 390 -35.94 -1.08 -5.07
CA THR A 390 -34.68 -1.70 -4.69
C THR A 390 -34.47 -2.95 -5.52
N GLU A 391 -33.26 -3.10 -6.03
CA GLU A 391 -32.85 -4.36 -6.61
C GLU A 391 -33.67 -4.82 -7.86
N ALA A 392 -34.06 -3.85 -8.70
CA ALA A 392 -34.92 -4.05 -9.86
C ALA A 392 -34.24 -3.68 -11.21
N ALA A 393 -34.92 -4.01 -12.33
CA ALA A 393 -34.53 -3.60 -13.68
C ALA A 393 -35.64 -2.79 -14.41
N ALA A 394 -35.26 -1.75 -15.14
CA ALA A 394 -36.21 -0.90 -15.88
C ALA A 394 -35.65 -0.50 -17.23
N THR A 395 -36.55 -0.29 -18.19
CA THR A 395 -36.17 0.27 -19.49
C THR A 395 -36.63 1.71 -19.62
N PHE A 396 -35.80 2.53 -20.24
CA PHE A 396 -36.18 3.87 -20.71
C PHE A 396 -35.74 4.05 -22.15
N THR A 397 -36.28 5.06 -22.82
CA THR A 397 -35.97 5.33 -24.22
C THR A 397 -35.33 6.70 -24.40
N PHE A 398 -34.38 6.80 -25.32
CA PHE A 398 -33.85 8.08 -25.79
C PHE A 398 -34.24 8.28 -27.26
N GLY A 399 -34.76 9.46 -27.60
CA GLY A 399 -35.19 9.80 -28.95
C GLY A 399 -36.54 9.21 -29.38
N THR A 400 -36.92 9.44 -30.63
CA THR A 400 -38.21 9.02 -31.21
C THR A 400 -38.05 8.43 -32.62
N GLY A 401 -39.07 7.69 -33.08
CA GLY A 401 -39.08 7.08 -34.41
C GLY A 401 -37.93 6.10 -34.62
N ASN A 402 -37.26 6.20 -35.77
CA ASN A 402 -36.13 5.32 -36.12
C ASN A 402 -34.85 5.59 -35.32
N ASN A 403 -34.78 6.73 -34.61
CA ASN A 403 -33.62 7.09 -33.78
C ASN A 403 -33.83 6.69 -32.31
N ARG A 404 -34.88 5.93 -32.01
CA ARG A 404 -35.17 5.48 -30.65
C ARG A 404 -34.14 4.45 -30.21
N ARG A 405 -33.44 4.74 -29.11
CA ARG A 405 -32.53 3.83 -28.42
C ARG A 405 -33.17 3.38 -27.11
N THR A 406 -33.06 2.10 -26.79
CA THR A 406 -33.59 1.53 -25.55
C THR A 406 -32.43 1.22 -24.62
N PHE A 407 -32.59 1.57 -23.36
CA PHE A 407 -31.61 1.32 -22.31
C PHE A 407 -32.24 0.47 -21.22
N LEU A 408 -31.44 -0.37 -20.60
CA LEU A 408 -31.73 -1.13 -19.40
C LEU A 408 -30.93 -0.53 -18.25
N ALA A 409 -31.62 -0.11 -17.20
CA ALA A 409 -31.02 0.27 -15.93
C ALA A 409 -31.12 -0.91 -14.95
N LEU A 410 -30.01 -1.19 -14.26
CA LEU A 410 -29.89 -2.25 -13.26
C LEU A 410 -29.54 -1.61 -11.91
N ASN A 411 -30.42 -1.73 -10.93
CA ASN A 411 -30.19 -1.24 -9.57
C ASN A 411 -29.71 -2.41 -8.69
N ASP A 412 -28.52 -2.34 -8.10
CA ASP A 412 -27.97 -3.38 -7.19
C ASP A 412 -28.25 -3.14 -5.72
N ASN A 413 -28.87 -2.01 -5.36
CA ASN A 413 -28.97 -1.58 -3.98
C ASN A 413 -30.37 -1.09 -3.60
N THR A 414 -30.50 -0.73 -2.33
CA THR A 414 -31.77 -0.35 -1.71
C THR A 414 -32.07 1.15 -1.76
N ASN A 415 -31.16 1.98 -2.27
CA ASN A 415 -31.25 3.44 -2.21
C ASN A 415 -31.70 4.09 -3.52
N GLY A 416 -32.53 3.38 -4.30
CA GLY A 416 -33.00 3.84 -5.61
C GLY A 416 -31.86 3.95 -6.62
N PHE A 417 -32.20 4.22 -7.87
CA PHE A 417 -31.17 4.19 -8.92
C PHE A 417 -30.18 5.35 -8.83
N SER A 418 -28.90 5.00 -8.80
CA SER A 418 -27.76 5.90 -8.81
C SER A 418 -26.98 5.76 -10.10
N ALA A 419 -27.04 6.75 -10.98
CA ALA A 419 -26.29 6.77 -12.22
C ALA A 419 -24.76 6.73 -12.04
N LEU A 420 -24.24 6.80 -10.81
CA LEU A 420 -22.81 6.72 -10.43
C LEU A 420 -22.34 5.30 -10.08
N THR A 421 -23.26 4.46 -9.60
CA THR A 421 -22.93 3.15 -9.00
C THR A 421 -23.71 2.01 -9.64
N ASP A 422 -24.79 2.34 -10.34
CA ASP A 422 -25.73 1.38 -10.89
C ASP A 422 -25.52 1.27 -12.41
N GLY A 423 -25.76 0.07 -12.93
CA GLY A 423 -25.46 -0.27 -14.31
C GLY A 423 -26.46 0.32 -15.28
N VAL A 424 -25.96 0.84 -16.41
CA VAL A 424 -26.76 1.21 -17.58
C VAL A 424 -26.25 0.41 -18.76
N ILE A 425 -27.15 -0.19 -19.54
CA ILE A 425 -26.83 -0.96 -20.73
C ILE A 425 -27.70 -0.47 -21.88
N GLU A 426 -27.11 -0.15 -23.02
CA GLU A 426 -27.87 0.02 -24.26
C GLU A 426 -28.27 -1.35 -24.82
N ILE A 427 -29.56 -1.53 -25.05
CA ILE A 427 -30.06 -2.69 -25.79
C ILE A 427 -30.55 -2.20 -27.15
N SER A 428 -29.78 -2.53 -28.17
CA SER A 428 -30.07 -2.20 -29.56
C SER A 428 -30.37 -3.45 -30.37
N GLY A 429 -31.16 -3.32 -31.43
CA GLY A 429 -31.41 -4.43 -32.37
C GLY A 429 -32.16 -5.64 -31.79
N TYR A 430 -32.74 -5.52 -30.60
CA TYR A 430 -33.45 -6.63 -29.95
C TYR A 430 -34.69 -7.08 -30.74
N LYS A 431 -35.02 -8.37 -30.62
CA LYS A 431 -36.25 -8.97 -31.17
C LYS A 431 -37.12 -9.50 -30.03
N GLY A 432 -38.42 -9.29 -30.12
CA GLY A 432 -39.39 -9.75 -29.14
C GLY A 432 -39.91 -8.63 -28.23
N ASN A 433 -40.63 -9.03 -27.17
CA ASN A 433 -41.28 -8.11 -26.24
C ASN A 433 -40.44 -7.97 -24.97
N LEU A 434 -39.94 -6.76 -24.68
CA LEU A 434 -39.09 -6.47 -23.52
C LEU A 434 -39.71 -6.90 -22.20
N THR A 435 -41.05 -6.90 -22.06
CA THR A 435 -41.70 -7.40 -20.84
C THR A 435 -41.36 -8.85 -20.50
N ASN A 436 -40.84 -9.61 -21.47
CA ASN A 436 -40.44 -11.00 -21.35
C ASN A 436 -38.90 -11.17 -21.28
N LEU A 437 -38.14 -10.07 -21.16
CA LEU A 437 -36.70 -10.12 -21.02
C LEU A 437 -36.33 -10.91 -19.76
N ALA A 438 -35.52 -11.94 -19.94
CA ALA A 438 -34.99 -12.76 -18.85
C ALA A 438 -33.70 -12.14 -18.31
N ILE A 439 -33.72 -11.77 -17.03
CA ILE A 439 -32.56 -11.35 -16.25
C ILE A 439 -32.40 -12.41 -15.16
N VAL A 440 -31.23 -13.05 -15.09
CA VAL A 440 -30.99 -14.29 -14.30
C VAL A 440 -29.83 -14.16 -13.34
#